data_AF-A0A2V8LBW8-F1
#
_entry.id   AF-A0A2V8LBW8-F1
#
_cell.length_a   1.000
_cell.length_b   1.000
_cell.length_c   1.000
_cell.angle_alpha   90.00
_cell.angle_beta   90.00
_cell.angle_gamma   90.00
#
_symmetry.space_group_name_H-M   'P 1'
#
loop_
_entity.id
_entity.type
_entity.pdbx_description
1 polymer ?
#
loop_
_entity_poly.entity_id
_entity_poly.type
_entity_poly.pdbx_seq_one_letter_code
_entity_poly.pdbx_strand_id
1 'polypeptide(L)' 'MPQYLVANYLPDDFDPSAVTEAMIEEIHALNREMITAGARKFACGISPASNAKTVRKQPDGTVLVTDGPYIET' A
#
# COMPACT_ATOMS: atom_id res chain seq x y z
N MET A 1 23.21 -6.00 -1.41
CA MET A 1 22.39 -5.97 -0.18
C MET A 1 21.05 -6.60 -0.47
N PRO A 2 20.47 -7.37 0.47
CA PRO A 2 19.12 -7.90 0.33
C PRO A 2 18.11 -6.76 0.14
N GLN A 3 17.02 -7.05 -0.57
CA GLN A 3 15.90 -6.13 -0.76
C GLN A 3 14.72 -6.63 0.07
N TYR A 4 13.99 -5.71 0.67
CA TYR A 4 12.84 -6.00 1.51
C TYR A 4 11.64 -5.21 1.00
N LEU A 5 10.47 -5.84 1.04
CA LEU A 5 9.18 -5.17 0.88
C LEU A 5 8.58 -4.95 2.26
N VAL A 6 8.32 -3.69 2.60
CA VAL A 6 7.59 -3.32 3.82
C VAL A 6 6.17 -2.98 3.40
N ALA A 7 5.19 -3.75 3.90
CA ALA A 7 3.78 -3.52 3.69
C ALA A 7 3.14 -2.98 4.97
N ASN A 8 2.48 -1.82 4.87
CA ASN A 8 1.74 -1.22 5.96
C ASN A 8 0.27 -1.67 5.87
N TYR A 9 -0.28 -2.14 6.98
CA TYR A 9 -1.68 -2.53 7.10
C TYR A 9 -2.38 -1.59 8.06
N LEU A 10 -3.51 -1.05 7.63
CA LEU A 10 -4.41 -0.23 8.43
C LEU A 10 -5.79 -0.92 8.45
N PRO A 11 -6.61 -0.68 9.48
CA PRO A 11 -8.02 -1.09 9.45
C PRO A 11 -8.76 -0.51 8.24
N ASP A 12 -9.77 -1.22 7.73
CA ASP A 12 -10.57 -0.74 6.59
C ASP A 12 -11.36 0.54 6.92
N ASP A 13 -11.71 0.72 8.20
CA ASP A 13 -12.39 1.88 8.75
C ASP A 13 -11.41 2.91 9.36
N PHE A 14 -10.13 2.86 8.96
CA PHE A 14 -9.12 3.80 9.42
C PHE A 14 -9.56 5.25 9.18
N ASP A 15 -9.63 6.01 10.27
CA ASP A 15 -9.90 7.44 10.23
C ASP A 15 -8.60 8.22 9.97
N PRO A 16 -8.41 8.80 8.77
CA PRO A 16 -7.22 9.58 8.46
C PRO A 16 -7.13 10.87 9.27
N SER A 17 -8.22 11.34 9.89
CA SER A 17 -8.20 12.54 10.74
C SER A 17 -7.46 12.31 12.06
N ALA A 18 -7.25 11.05 12.47
CA ALA A 18 -6.41 10.71 13.60
C ALA A 18 -4.90 10.91 13.32
N VAL A 19 -4.51 11.13 12.05
CA VAL A 19 -3.13 11.39 11.65
C VAL A 19 -2.79 12.84 11.95
N THR A 20 -1.85 13.07 12.87
CA THR A 20 -1.38 14.41 13.23
C THR A 20 -0.24 14.89 12.33
N GLU A 21 -0.09 16.21 12.19
CA GLU A 21 1.04 16.82 11.48
C GLU A 21 2.40 16.39 12.05
N ALA A 22 2.50 16.24 13.38
CA ALA A 22 3.72 15.76 14.02
C ALA A 22 4.09 14.34 13.55
N MET A 23 3.11 13.45 13.46
CA MET A 23 3.33 12.08 12.96
C MET A 23 3.70 12.07 11.48
N ILE A 24 3.09 12.94 10.66
CA ILE A 24 3.46 13.10 9.25
C ILE A 24 4.93 13.53 9.13
N GLU A 25 5.38 14.48 9.96
CA GLU A 25 6.77 14.94 9.93
C GLU A 25 7.77 13.88 10.41
N GLU A 26 7.42 13.06 11.39
CA GLU A 26 8.25 11.91 11.79
C GLU A 26 8.41 10.90 10.64
N ILE A 27 7.33 10.61 9.91
CA ILE A 27 7.37 9.77 8.71
C ILE A 27 8.25 10.41 7.62
N HIS A 28 8.15 11.72 7.42
CA HIS A 28 9.00 12.44 6.47
C HIS A 28 10.48 12.41 6.88
N ALA A 29 10.80 12.57 8.16
CA ALA A 29 12.16 12.50 8.67
C ALA A 29 12.79 11.13 8.40
N LEU A 30 12.09 10.04 8.76
CA LEU A 30 12.53 8.68 8.48
C LEU A 30 12.76 8.44 6.99
N ASN A 31 11.85 8.94 6.14
CA ASN A 31 11.99 8.81 4.69
C ASN A 31 13.24 9.51 4.16
N ARG A 32 13.57 10.71 4.66
CA ARG A 32 14.79 11.44 4.28
C ARG A 32 16.05 10.67 4.67
N GLU A 33 16.07 10.08 5.87
CA GLU A 33 17.18 9.24 6.33
C GLU A 33 17.36 8.00 5.44
N MET A 34 16.27 7.27 5.13
CA MET A 34 16.34 6.08 4.30
C MET A 34 16.75 6.37 2.85
N ILE A 35 16.37 7.54 2.31
CA ILE A 35 16.84 8.00 1.00
C ILE A 35 18.34 8.31 1.05
N THR A 36 18.78 9.04 2.06
CA THR A 36 20.20 9.41 2.26
C THR A 36 21.08 8.16 2.39
N ALA A 37 20.61 7.14 3.10
CA ALA A 37 21.29 5.86 3.24
C ALA A 37 21.22 4.98 1.97
N GLY A 38 20.46 5.37 0.94
CA GLY A 38 20.22 4.58 -0.27
C GLY A 38 19.40 3.31 -0.05
N ALA A 39 18.74 3.18 1.11
CA ALA A 39 17.95 2.03 1.52
C ALA A 39 16.55 2.03 0.88
N ARG A 40 15.90 3.20 0.79
CA ARG A 40 14.58 3.33 0.14
C ARG A 40 14.74 3.29 -1.39
N LYS A 41 14.25 2.22 -2.01
CA LYS A 41 14.17 2.10 -3.48
C LYS A 41 12.86 2.66 -4.04
N PHE A 42 11.76 2.44 -3.32
CA PHE A 42 10.43 2.87 -3.71
C PHE A 42 9.54 2.94 -2.46
N ALA A 43 8.62 3.90 -2.39
CA ALA A 43 7.47 3.83 -1.51
C ALA A 43 6.33 4.70 -2.07
N CYS A 44 5.11 4.20 -1.96
CA CYS A 44 3.90 4.90 -2.38
C CYS A 44 2.75 4.57 -1.41
N GLY A 45 1.77 5.47 -1.33
CA GLY A 45 0.46 5.12 -0.77
C GLY A 45 -0.34 4.26 -1.74
N ILE A 46 -1.37 3.60 -1.22
CA ILE A 46 -2.37 2.87 -2.00
C ILE A 46 -3.75 3.43 -1.70
N SER A 47 -4.64 3.41 -2.68
CA SER A 47 -6.06 3.75 -2.47
C SER A 47 -6.75 2.69 -1.61
N PRO A 48 -7.91 3.01 -1.00
CA PRO A 48 -8.71 2.04 -0.24
C PRO A 48 -9.00 0.75 -1.03
N ALA A 49 -9.10 -0.37 -0.32
CA ALA A 49 -9.32 -1.69 -0.94
C ALA A 49 -10.61 -1.75 -1.78
N SER A 50 -11.63 -0.98 -1.41
CA SER A 50 -12.89 -0.85 -2.17
C SER A 50 -12.71 -0.27 -3.58
N ASN A 51 -11.63 0.47 -3.84
CA ASN A 51 -11.30 0.99 -5.17
C ASN A 51 -10.52 0.00 -6.03
N ALA A 52 -10.09 -1.14 -5.46
CA ALA A 52 -9.34 -2.14 -6.20
C ALA A 52 -10.22 -2.83 -7.26
N LYS A 53 -9.56 -3.40 -8.27
CA LYS A 53 -10.14 -4.37 -9.20
C LYS A 53 -9.28 -5.62 -9.17
N THR A 54 -9.91 -6.77 -9.02
CA THR A 54 -9.25 -8.07 -9.05
C THR A 54 -9.42 -8.71 -10.41
N VAL A 55 -8.31 -9.22 -10.96
CA VAL A 55 -8.28 -9.80 -12.30
C VAL A 55 -7.88 -11.27 -12.16
N ARG A 56 -8.73 -12.19 -12.62
CA ARG A 56 -8.48 -13.65 -12.56
C ARG A 56 -8.56 -14.27 -13.94
N LYS A 57 -7.49 -14.97 -14.32
CA LYS A 57 -7.44 -15.80 -15.52
C LYS A 57 -8.44 -16.96 -15.40
N GLN A 58 -9.20 -17.22 -16.46
CA GLN A 58 -10.09 -18.36 -16.58
C GLN A 58 -9.47 -19.49 -17.42
N PRO A 59 -9.94 -20.75 -17.27
CA PRO A 59 -9.43 -21.88 -18.05
C PRO A 59 -9.64 -21.76 -19.56
N ASP A 60 -10.69 -21.08 -20.00
CA ASP A 60 -11.02 -20.83 -21.40
C ASP A 60 -10.20 -19.71 -22.05
N GLY A 61 -9.25 -19.13 -21.31
CA GLY A 61 -8.41 -18.02 -21.78
C GLY A 61 -9.05 -16.64 -21.60
N THR A 62 -10.27 -16.56 -21.08
CA THR A 62 -10.90 -15.28 -20.73
C THR A 62 -10.38 -14.74 -19.40
N VAL A 63 -10.77 -13.51 -19.09
CA VAL A 63 -10.39 -12.80 -17.87
C VAL A 63 -11.66 -12.37 -17.14
N LEU A 64 -11.79 -12.80 -15.89
CA LEU A 64 -12.81 -12.31 -14.97
C LEU A 64 -12.25 -11.10 -14.23
N VAL A 65 -12.97 -9.98 -14.28
CA VAL A 65 -12.66 -8.79 -13.49
C VAL A 65 -13.76 -8.63 -12.44
N THR A 66 -13.36 -8.54 -11.17
CA THR A 66 -14.27 -8.26 -10.05
C THR A 66 -13.86 -6.97 -9.35
N ASP A 67 -14.84 -6.30 -8.75
CA ASP A 67 -14.61 -5.14 -7.91
C ASP A 67 -14.04 -5.58 -6.56
N GLY A 68 -13.19 -4.74 -5.95
CA GLY A 68 -12.62 -5.01 -4.64
C GLY A 68 -11.31 -5.81 -4.64
N PRO A 69 -10.79 -6.12 -3.44
CA PRO A 69 -9.51 -6.80 -3.23
C PRO A 69 -9.55 -8.26 -3.69
N TYR A 70 -8.37 -8.90 -3.70
CA TYR A 70 -8.22 -10.28 -4.20
C TYR A 70 -8.80 -11.35 -3.28
N ILE A 71 -9.24 -10.98 -2.08
CA ILE A 71 -9.88 -11.84 -1.09
C ILE A 71 -11.18 -11.17 -0.66
N GLU A 72 -12.25 -11.94 -0.54
CA GLU A 72 -13.50 -11.45 0.02
C GLU A 72 -13.31 -11.26 1.54
N THR A 73 -13.69 -10.08 2.04
CA THR A 73 -13.64 -9.71 3.48
C THR A 73 -15.00 -9.86 4.12
#